data_AF-A0A355F916-F1
#
_entry.id   AF-A0A355F916-F1
#
_cell.length_a   1.000
_cell.length_b   1.000
_cell.length_c   1.000
_cell.angle_alpha   90.00
_cell.angle_beta   90.00
_cell.angle_gamma   90.00
#
_symmetry.space_group_name_H-M   'P 1'
#
loop_
_entity.id
_entity.type
_entity.pdbx_description
1 polymer ?
#
loop_
_entity_poly.entity_id
_entity_poly.type
_entity_poly.pdbx_seq_one_letter_code
_entity_poly.pdbx_strand_id
1 'polypeptide(L)'
;MSWSPIDDSSARATLTDEGTSVWLDVQFSRKGEIVRVSTPERFRDVDGTPVPTPWSGSFWSYEEVDGMRVPTEGEVEWTLPEGRLAYWRGRLVDFAYDFGG
;
A
#
# COMPACT_ATOMS: atom_id res chain seq x y z
N MET A 1 -7.09 -7.38 -12.35
CA MET A 1 -7.06 -6.19 -11.47
C MET A 1 -7.88 -5.09 -12.12
N SER A 2 -8.59 -4.27 -11.33
CA SER A 2 -9.34 -3.10 -11.79
C SER A 2 -9.10 -1.90 -10.87
N TRP A 3 -9.31 -0.70 -11.40
CA TRP A 3 -9.23 0.56 -10.67
C TRP A 3 -10.55 1.31 -10.78
N SER A 4 -11.03 1.89 -9.68
CA SER A 4 -12.16 2.80 -9.67
C SER A 4 -11.82 4.09 -8.92
N PRO A 5 -12.12 5.28 -9.46
CA PRO A 5 -11.85 6.54 -8.76
C PRO A 5 -12.67 6.63 -7.46
N ILE A 6 -12.09 7.22 -6.41
CA ILE A 6 -12.79 7.61 -5.18
C ILE A 6 -12.98 9.12 -5.18
N ASP A 7 -11.89 9.87 -5.43
CA ASP A 7 -11.88 11.33 -5.63
C ASP A 7 -10.70 11.75 -6.52
N ASP A 8 -10.45 13.06 -6.64
CA ASP A 8 -9.39 13.65 -7.49
C ASP A 8 -7.97 13.18 -7.14
N SER A 9 -7.77 12.64 -5.94
CA SER A 9 -6.46 12.26 -5.39
C SER A 9 -6.43 10.83 -4.88
N SER A 10 -7.48 10.04 -5.10
CA SER A 10 -7.53 8.66 -4.62
C SER A 10 -8.34 7.73 -5.51
N ALA A 11 -7.93 6.47 -5.53
CA ALA A 11 -8.58 5.42 -6.29
C ALA A 11 -8.53 4.09 -5.53
N ARG A 12 -9.53 3.24 -5.75
CA ARG A 12 -9.57 1.88 -5.24
C ARG A 12 -8.97 0.93 -6.26
N ALA A 13 -7.93 0.21 -5.86
CA ALA A 13 -7.35 -0.90 -6.60
C ALA A 13 -7.96 -2.21 -6.11
N THR A 14 -8.63 -2.95 -6.98
CA THR A 14 -9.28 -4.23 -6.66
C THR A 14 -8.63 -5.37 -7.43
N LEU A 15 -8.34 -6.45 -6.71
CA LEU A 15 -7.93 -7.73 -7.29
C LEU A 15 -9.00 -8.77 -6.98
N THR A 16 -9.46 -9.47 -8.01
CA THR A 16 -10.36 -10.61 -7.89
C THR A 16 -9.64 -11.85 -8.40
N ASP A 17 -9.63 -12.90 -7.59
CA ASP A 17 -9.06 -14.20 -7.91
C ASP A 17 -10.04 -15.30 -7.46
N GLU A 18 -10.41 -16.19 -8.37
CA GLU A 18 -11.39 -17.27 -8.15
C GLU A 18 -12.66 -16.86 -7.36
N GLY A 19 -13.18 -15.66 -7.62
CA GLY A 19 -14.39 -15.12 -6.97
C GLY A 19 -14.14 -14.43 -5.61
N THR A 20 -12.94 -14.52 -5.06
CA THR A 20 -12.51 -13.74 -3.89
C THR A 20 -12.02 -12.38 -4.34
N SER A 21 -12.46 -11.29 -3.69
CA SER A 21 -12.02 -9.93 -4.01
C SER A 21 -11.37 -9.25 -2.82
N VAL A 22 -10.23 -8.60 -3.06
CA VAL A 22 -9.52 -7.74 -2.10
C VAL A 22 -9.28 -6.37 -2.73
N TRP A 23 -9.16 -5.34 -1.90
CA TRP A 23 -8.88 -3.99 -2.39
C TRP A 23 -7.98 -3.19 -1.46
N LEU A 24 -7.34 -2.18 -2.03
CA LEU A 24 -6.65 -1.11 -1.33
C LEU A 24 -7.13 0.24 -1.87
N ASP A 25 -7.38 1.18 -0.97
CA ASP A 25 -7.57 2.58 -1.31
C ASP A 25 -6.21 3.24 -1.38
N VAL A 26 -5.87 3.76 -2.55
CA VAL A 26 -4.59 4.38 -2.90
C VAL A 26 -4.78 5.88 -2.92
N GLN A 27 -3.91 6.60 -2.23
CA GLN A 27 -3.87 8.06 -2.20
C GLN A 27 -2.63 8.54 -2.92
N PHE A 28 -2.81 9.58 -3.74
CA PHE A 28 -1.79 10.14 -4.60
C PHE A 28 -1.42 11.57 -4.17
N SER A 29 -0.15 11.92 -4.29
CA SER A 29 0.31 13.30 -4.21
C SER A 29 -0.13 14.10 -5.45
N ARG A 30 0.00 15.43 -5.40
CA ARG A 30 -0.21 16.29 -6.59
C ARG A 30 0.71 15.97 -7.77
N LYS A 31 1.81 15.23 -7.53
CA LYS A 31 2.74 14.77 -8.56
C LYS A 31 2.36 13.40 -9.13
N GLY A 32 1.25 12.81 -8.68
CA GLY A 32 0.82 11.46 -9.06
C GLY A 32 1.56 10.32 -8.32
N GLU A 33 2.35 10.64 -7.29
CA GLU A 33 3.10 9.65 -6.51
C GLU A 33 2.17 8.97 -5.48
N ILE A 34 2.29 7.67 -5.25
CA ILE A 34 1.54 6.99 -4.19
C ILE A 34 2.10 7.43 -2.84
N VAL A 35 1.28 8.06 -2.01
CA VAL A 35 1.71 8.49 -0.65
C VAL A 35 1.19 7.56 0.43
N ARG A 36 0.07 6.88 0.17
CA ARG A 36 -0.55 5.95 1.10
C ARG A 36 -1.37 4.90 0.38
N VAL A 37 -1.35 3.70 0.90
CA VAL A 37 -2.33 2.65 0.59
C VAL A 37 -2.98 2.19 1.90
N SER A 38 -4.26 1.89 1.88
CA SER A 38 -4.96 1.43 3.08
C SER A 38 -6.14 0.52 2.79
N THR A 39 -6.49 -0.31 3.76
CA THR A 39 -7.77 -1.02 3.81
C THR A 39 -8.30 -1.00 5.25
N PRO A 40 -9.62 -0.85 5.46
CA PRO A 40 -10.20 -0.91 6.80
C PRO A 40 -10.05 -2.29 7.45
N GLU A 41 -9.94 -3.34 6.63
CA GLU A 41 -9.95 -4.71 7.11
C GLU A 41 -8.89 -5.53 6.38
N ARG A 42 -7.75 -5.73 7.05
CA ARG A 42 -6.81 -6.79 6.72
C ARG A 42 -6.70 -7.71 7.93
N PHE A 43 -6.86 -9.01 7.70
CA PHE A 43 -6.74 -9.98 8.77
C PHE A 43 -5.30 -10.07 9.25
N ARG A 44 -5.09 -9.88 10.55
CA ARG A 44 -3.84 -10.17 11.25
C ARG A 44 -4.08 -11.32 12.24
N ASP A 45 -3.05 -12.09 12.52
CA ASP A 45 -3.11 -13.10 13.56
C ASP A 45 -2.97 -12.44 14.95
N VAL A 46 -3.88 -12.80 15.86
CA VAL A 46 -3.83 -12.46 17.28
C VAL A 46 -3.99 -13.76 18.05
N ASP A 47 -2.88 -14.33 18.50
CA ASP A 47 -2.83 -15.60 19.24
C ASP A 47 -3.58 -16.75 18.53
N GLY A 48 -3.38 -16.89 17.21
CA GLY A 48 -4.03 -17.91 16.38
C GLY A 48 -5.44 -17.55 15.92
N THR A 49 -5.94 -16.35 16.25
CA THR A 49 -7.24 -15.85 15.81
C THR A 49 -7.05 -14.79 14.71
N PRO A 50 -7.64 -14.96 13.51
CA PRO A 50 -7.63 -13.93 12.48
C PRO A 50 -8.57 -12.79 12.86
N VAL A 51 -8.02 -11.58 13.06
CA VAL A 51 -8.77 -10.38 13.45
C VAL A 51 -8.68 -9.34 12.32
N PRO A 52 -9.81 -8.87 11.76
CA PRO A 52 -9.79 -7.77 10.78
C PRO A 52 -9.30 -6.50 11.48
N THR A 53 -8.24 -5.90 10.95
CA THR A 53 -7.61 -4.72 11.54
C THR A 53 -7.29 -3.71 10.45
N PRO A 54 -7.53 -2.40 10.67
CA PRO A 54 -7.14 -1.39 9.70
C PRO A 54 -5.63 -1.41 9.47
N TRP A 55 -5.26 -1.37 8.20
CA TRP A 55 -3.88 -1.54 7.77
C TRP A 55 -3.52 -0.47 6.76
N SER A 56 -2.28 0.01 6.81
CA SER A 56 -1.78 0.95 5.83
C SER A 56 -0.29 0.86 5.58
N GLY A 57 0.11 1.23 4.36
CA GLY A 57 1.47 1.56 3.99
C GLY A 57 1.57 3.03 3.61
N SER A 58 2.66 3.69 4.01
CA SER A 58 3.02 5.05 3.62
C SER A 58 4.35 5.03 2.88
N PHE A 59 4.48 5.83 1.82
CA PHE A 59 5.66 5.83 0.93
C PHE A 59 6.15 7.25 0.68
N TRP A 60 7.47 7.45 0.67
CA TRP A 60 8.10 8.75 0.48
C TRP A 60 9.51 8.60 -0.12
N SER A 61 10.22 9.73 -0.24
CA SER A 61 11.54 9.81 -0.86
C SER A 61 11.54 9.23 -2.29
N TYR A 62 10.65 9.72 -3.14
CA TYR A 62 10.59 9.25 -4.53
C TYR A 62 11.82 9.68 -5.33
N GLU A 63 12.45 8.71 -5.99
CA GLU A 63 13.63 8.90 -6.86
C GLU A 63 13.36 8.32 -8.25
N GLU A 64 14.12 8.78 -9.25
CA GLU A 64 14.09 8.22 -10.59
C GLU A 64 15.20 7.17 -10.72
N VAL A 65 14.82 5.93 -11.01
CA VAL A 65 15.72 4.80 -11.22
C VAL A 65 15.41 4.22 -12.59
N ASP A 66 16.37 4.29 -13.51
CA ASP A 66 16.25 3.85 -14.91
C ASP A 66 15.03 4.43 -15.67
N GLY A 67 14.61 5.64 -15.31
CA GLY A 67 13.46 6.33 -15.90
C GLY A 67 12.11 5.99 -15.26
N MET A 68 12.08 5.14 -14.23
CA MET A 68 10.91 4.88 -13.40
C MET A 68 10.99 5.66 -12.08
N ARG A 69 9.87 6.29 -11.69
CA ARG A 69 9.76 7.01 -10.42
C ARG A 69 9.29 6.07 -9.31
N VAL A 70 10.17 5.76 -8.36
CA VAL A 70 9.97 4.75 -7.31
C VAL A 70 10.14 5.35 -5.91
N PRO A 71 9.35 4.93 -4.90
CA PRO A 71 9.58 5.33 -3.52
C PRO A 71 10.82 4.60 -2.98
N THR A 72 11.79 5.34 -2.42
CA THR A 72 12.97 4.71 -1.78
C THR A 72 12.79 4.48 -0.28
N GLU A 73 11.72 4.99 0.32
CA GLU A 73 11.40 4.77 1.72
C GLU A 73 9.92 4.45 1.93
N GLY A 74 9.63 3.64 2.94
CA GLY A 74 8.27 3.32 3.33
C GLY A 74 8.15 2.79 4.75
N GLU A 75 6.92 2.82 5.25
CA GLU A 75 6.53 2.27 6.55
C GLU A 75 5.16 1.61 6.43
N VAL A 76 4.98 0.51 7.16
CA VAL A 76 3.75 -0.25 7.18
C VAL A 76 3.31 -0.46 8.61
N GLU A 77 2.02 -0.27 8.84
CA GLU A 77 1.45 -0.24 10.18
C GLU A 77 0.07 -0.88 10.27
N TRP A 78 -0.25 -1.32 11.48
CA TRP A 78 -1.62 -1.57 11.92
C TRP A 78 -2.13 -0.37 12.71
N THR A 79 -3.39 0.00 12.51
CA THR A 79 -4.08 0.92 13.43
C THR A 79 -4.84 0.10 14.45
N LEU A 80 -4.35 0.11 15.70
CA LEU A 80 -4.91 -0.63 16.82
C LEU A 80 -5.70 0.31 17.74
N PRO A 81 -6.57 -0.21 18.62
CA PRO A 81 -7.20 0.60 19.66
C PRO A 81 -6.20 1.36 20.54
N GLU A 82 -5.01 0.79 20.75
CA GLU A 82 -3.93 1.36 21.55
C GLU A 82 -3.08 2.39 20.77
N GLY A 83 -3.29 2.48 19.46
CA GLY A 83 -2.57 3.40 18.57
C GLY A 83 -1.96 2.71 17.36
N ARG A 84 -1.12 3.48 16.65
CA ARG A 84 -0.43 3.00 15.44
C ARG A 84 0.73 2.08 15.84
N LEU A 85 0.75 0.89 15.26
CA LEU A 85 1.83 -0.07 15.39
C LEU A 85 2.53 -0.23 14.04
N ALA A 86 3.59 0.56 13.83
CA ALA A 86 4.50 0.37 12.70
C ALA A 86 5.33 -0.90 12.94
N TYR A 87 5.12 -1.91 12.09
CA TYR A 87 5.82 -3.19 12.22
C TYR A 87 6.92 -3.38 11.15
N TRP A 88 6.93 -2.52 10.13
CA TRP A 88 7.98 -2.50 9.13
C TRP A 88 8.29 -1.06 8.74
N ARG A 89 9.58 -0.78 8.58
CA ARG A 89 10.11 0.43 7.96
C ARG A 89 11.34 0.06 7.15
N GLY A 90 11.39 0.53 5.91
CA GLY A 90 12.45 0.16 4.98
C GLY A 90 13.01 1.36 4.23
N ARG A 91 14.26 1.20 3.81
CA ARG A 91 14.93 2.01 2.80
C ARG A 91 15.39 1.08 1.69
N LEU A 92 15.04 1.42 0.46
CA LEU A 92 15.52 0.76 -0.74
C LEU A 92 17.03 0.99 -0.87
N VAL A 93 17.79 -0.09 -1.03
CA VAL A 93 19.25 -0.04 -1.22
C VAL A 93 19.69 -0.37 -2.63
N ASP A 94 18.88 -1.14 -3.36
CA ASP A 94 19.09 -1.51 -4.75
C ASP A 94 17.73 -1.89 -5.38
N PHE A 95 17.57 -1.65 -6.68
CA PHE A 95 16.33 -1.93 -7.42
C PHE A 95 16.63 -2.19 -8.90
N ALA A 96 16.09 -3.30 -9.41
CA ALA A 96 16.09 -3.64 -10.82
C ALA A 96 14.69 -4.12 -11.21
N TYR A 97 14.25 -3.78 -12.42
CA TYR A 97 12.95 -4.19 -12.94
C TYR A 97 13.07 -4.65 -14.39
N ASP A 98 12.11 -5.50 -14.79
CA ASP A 98 11.88 -5.89 -16.18
C ASP A 98 10.42 -5.63 -16.54
N PHE A 99 10.18 -5.11 -17.73
CA PHE A 99 8.82 -4.94 -18.23
C PHE A 99 8.40 -6.24 -18.91
N GLY A 100 7.39 -6.92 -18.34
CA GLY A 100 6.73 -8.02 -19.05
C GLY A 100 6.08 -7.48 -20.32
N GLY A 101 6.66 -7.81 -21.47
CA GLY A 101 6.11 -7.51 -22.80
C GLY A 101 4.91 -8.38 -23.18
#